data_AF-A0ABD5HWD1-F1
#
_entry.id   AF-A0ABD5HWD1-F1
#
_cell.length_a   1.000
_cell.length_b   1.000
_cell.length_c   1.000
_cell.angle_alpha   90.00
_cell.angle_beta   90.00
_cell.angle_gamma   90.00
#
_symmetry.space_group_name_H-M   'P 1'
#
loop_
_entity.id
_entity.type
_entity.pdbx_description
1 polymer ?
#
loop_
_entity_poly.entity_id
_entity_poly.type
_entity_poly.pdbx_seq_one_letter_code
_entity_poly.pdbx_strand_id
1 'polypeptide(L)' 'MSILQRLIQQAKNPSGTIGSSMLCIMNAAHTRLINWALQKVHIKTDAVVLDIGCGGGKTIHILSKRTSLGEIYGIDYSD' A
#
# COMPACT_ATOMS: atom_id res chain seq x y z
N MET A 1 -1.85 18.09 21.69
CA MET A 1 -2.23 16.83 21.01
C MET A 1 -1.24 15.75 21.38
N SER A 2 -1.71 14.55 21.68
CA SER A 2 -0.82 13.41 21.99
C SER A 2 -0.04 12.96 20.76
N ILE A 3 1.06 12.25 20.96
CA ILE A 3 1.87 11.67 19.86
C ILE A 3 1.01 10.76 18.98
N LEU A 4 0.11 9.97 19.60
CA LEU A 4 -0.83 9.12 18.89
C LEU A 4 -1.76 9.93 17.97
N GLN A 5 -2.30 11.05 18.43
CA GLN A 5 -3.15 11.90 17.60
C GLN A 5 -2.40 12.47 16.39
N ARG A 6 -1.13 12.87 16.58
CA ARG A 6 -0.28 13.36 15.47
C ARG A 6 -0.04 12.27 14.42
N LEU A 7 0.14 11.02 14.84
CA LEU A 7 0.27 9.88 13.91
C LEU A 7 -1.03 9.64 13.14
N ILE A 8 -2.17 9.57 13.83
CA ILE A 8 -3.48 9.33 13.20
C ILE A 8 -3.81 10.40 12.17
N GLN A 9 -3.47 11.67 12.42
CA GLN A 9 -3.67 12.76 11.47
C GLN A 9 -2.89 12.58 10.16
N GLN A 10 -1.82 11.78 10.14
CA GLN A 10 -1.06 11.46 8.93
C GLN A 10 -1.69 10.38 8.07
N ALA A 11 -2.74 9.67 8.54
CA ALA A 11 -3.31 8.54 7.80
C ALA A 11 -3.91 8.93 6.44
N LYS A 12 -4.39 10.18 6.30
CA LYS A 12 -4.98 10.69 5.06
C LYS A 12 -3.90 11.10 4.05
N ASN A 13 -3.05 12.05 4.41
CA ASN A 13 -1.97 12.60 3.58
C ASN A 13 -0.65 12.56 4.37
N PRO A 14 0.07 11.42 4.37
CA PRO A 14 1.29 11.26 5.15
C PRO A 14 2.43 12.12 4.57
N SER A 15 3.01 12.99 5.39
CA SER A 15 4.12 13.85 4.99
C SER A 15 5.23 13.89 6.05
N GLY A 16 6.47 14.09 5.58
CA GLY A 16 7.66 14.11 6.43
C GLY A 16 7.88 12.81 7.23
N THR A 17 8.70 12.89 8.27
CA THR A 17 9.14 11.71 9.04
C THR A 17 8.01 11.04 9.84
N ILE A 18 7.04 11.83 10.35
CA ILE A 18 5.87 11.30 11.07
C ILE A 18 4.95 10.58 10.07
N GLY A 19 4.73 11.14 8.89
CA GLY A 19 3.98 10.49 7.81
C GLY A 19 4.62 9.18 7.35
N SER A 20 5.94 9.15 7.14
CA SER A 20 6.67 7.91 6.83
C SER A 20 6.50 6.86 7.94
N SER A 21 6.53 7.27 9.21
CA SER A 21 6.30 6.36 10.33
C SER A 21 4.88 5.80 10.32
N MET A 22 3.88 6.65 10.05
CA MET A 22 2.49 6.22 9.92
C MET A 22 2.30 5.24 8.75
N LEU A 23 2.95 5.48 7.60
CA LEU A 23 2.95 4.55 6.47
C LEU A 23 3.51 3.18 6.83
N CYS A 24 4.61 3.12 7.59
CA CYS A 24 5.16 1.85 8.08
C CYS A 24 4.14 1.09 8.96
N ILE A 25 3.46 1.81 9.86
CA ILE A 25 2.42 1.23 10.72
C ILE A 25 1.25 0.70 9.88
N MET A 26 0.75 1.50 8.94
CA MET A 26 -0.34 1.11 8.03
C MET A 26 0.04 -0.11 7.18
N ASN A 27 1.25 -0.11 6.62
CA ASN A 27 1.77 -1.23 5.84
C ASN A 27 1.80 -2.51 6.67
N ALA A 28 2.25 -2.46 7.92
CA ALA A 28 2.26 -3.62 8.81
C ALA A 28 0.83 -4.08 9.15
N ALA A 29 -0.05 -3.15 9.55
CA ALA A 29 -1.43 -3.45 9.95
C ALA A 29 -2.26 -4.07 8.82
N HIS A 30 -2.09 -3.58 7.59
CA HIS A 30 -2.89 -4.02 6.44
C HIS A 30 -2.33 -5.25 5.72
N THR A 31 -1.05 -5.61 5.89
CA THR A 31 -0.41 -6.71 5.14
C THR A 31 -1.19 -8.03 5.22
N ARG A 32 -1.71 -8.38 6.41
CA ARG A 32 -2.49 -9.63 6.57
C ARG A 32 -3.78 -9.61 5.78
N LEU A 33 -4.51 -8.49 5.81
CA LEU A 33 -5.75 -8.31 5.07
C LEU A 33 -5.52 -8.34 3.56
N ILE A 34 -4.50 -7.62 3.08
CA ILE A 34 -4.12 -7.60 1.66
C ILE A 34 -3.79 -9.01 1.17
N ASN A 35 -2.95 -9.74 1.91
CA ASN A 35 -2.60 -11.12 1.52
C ASN A 35 -3.80 -12.05 1.46
N TRP A 36 -4.73 -11.94 2.43
CA TRP A 36 -5.97 -12.71 2.41
C TRP A 36 -6.84 -12.35 1.21
N ALA A 37 -7.00 -11.07 0.90
CA ALA A 37 -7.79 -10.62 -0.25
C ALA A 37 -7.19 -11.11 -1.58
N LEU A 38 -5.86 -11.00 -1.74
CA LEU A 38 -5.15 -11.48 -2.94
C LEU A 38 -5.18 -13.01 -3.11
N GLN A 39 -5.52 -13.79 -2.07
CA GLN A 39 -5.75 -15.23 -2.21
C GLN A 39 -7.13 -15.55 -2.79
N LYS A 40 -8.06 -14.59 -2.79
CA LYS A 40 -9.43 -14.76 -3.32
C LYS A 40 -9.54 -14.50 -4.82
N VAL A 41 -8.46 -14.04 -5.45
CA VAL A 41 -8.42 -13.66 -6.86
C VAL A 41 -7.28 -14.40 -7.55
N HIS A 42 -7.55 -14.90 -8.75
CA HIS A 42 -6.50 -15.47 -9.60
C HIS A 42 -5.82 -14.35 -10.38
N ILE A 43 -4.52 -14.15 -10.14
CA ILE A 43 -3.71 -13.14 -10.81
C ILE A 43 -2.69 -13.88 -11.67
N LYS A 44 -2.75 -13.64 -12.99
CA LYS A 44 -1.80 -14.22 -13.93
C LYS A 44 -0.42 -13.60 -13.76
N THR A 45 0.62 -14.34 -14.10
CA THR A 45 2.02 -13.87 -13.98
C THR A 45 2.35 -12.72 -14.92
N ASP A 46 1.62 -12.59 -16.03
CA ASP A 46 1.72 -11.57 -17.07
C ASP A 46 0.60 -10.52 -16.98
N ALA A 47 -0.15 -10.48 -15.87
CA ALA A 47 -1.25 -9.54 -15.71
C ALA A 47 -0.77 -8.08 -15.69
N VAL A 48 -1.56 -7.21 -16.29
CA VAL A 48 -1.45 -5.75 -16.10
C VAL A 48 -2.37 -5.36 -14.94
N VAL A 49 -1.80 -4.76 -13.89
CA VAL A 49 -2.51 -4.43 -12.65
C VAL A 49 -2.46 -2.92 -12.39
N LEU A 50 -3.58 -2.35 -11.94
CA LEU A 50 -3.68 -0.97 -11.46
C LEU A 50 -4.00 -0.96 -9.95
N ASP A 51 -3.15 -0.32 -9.16
CA ASP A 51 -3.35 -0.10 -7.72
C ASP A 51 -3.69 1.38 -7.47
N ILE A 52 -4.93 1.65 -7.06
CA ILE A 52 -5.47 3.00 -6.84
C ILE A 52 -5.40 3.33 -5.36
N GLY A 53 -4.73 4.43 -5.01
CA GLY A 53 -4.37 4.76 -3.62
C GLY A 53 -3.20 3.90 -3.14
N CYS A 54 -2.16 3.76 -3.98
CA CYS A 54 -1.07 2.82 -3.74
C CYS A 54 -0.22 3.14 -2.49
N GLY A 55 -0.31 4.38 -1.97
CA GLY A 55 0.25 4.83 -0.71
C GLY A 55 1.72 4.49 -0.56
N GLY A 56 2.05 3.82 0.55
CA GLY A 56 3.41 3.35 0.83
C GLY A 56 3.88 2.16 -0.02
N GLY A 57 3.16 1.78 -1.08
CA GLY A 57 3.58 0.81 -2.10
C GLY A 57 3.61 -0.66 -1.65
N LYS A 58 3.11 -0.99 -0.45
CA LYS A 58 3.20 -2.36 0.08
C LYS A 58 2.43 -3.38 -0.76
N THR A 59 1.26 -3.00 -1.26
CA THR A 59 0.44 -3.85 -2.15
C THR A 59 1.14 -4.10 -3.47
N ILE A 60 1.65 -3.04 -4.13
CA ILE A 60 2.49 -3.14 -5.33
C ILE A 60 3.65 -4.11 -5.14
N HIS A 61 4.37 -4.00 -4.02
CA HIS A 61 5.49 -4.92 -3.71
C HIS A 61 5.07 -6.39 -3.54
N ILE A 62 3.84 -6.64 -3.05
CA ILE A 62 3.31 -8.01 -2.95
C ILE A 62 2.90 -8.51 -4.33
N LEU A 63 2.25 -7.65 -5.13
CA LEU A 63 1.81 -7.97 -6.48
C LEU A 63 2.99 -8.23 -7.42
N SER A 64 4.09 -7.46 -7.33
CA SER A 64 5.26 -7.62 -8.21
C SER A 64 5.92 -8.98 -8.08
N LYS A 65 5.78 -9.62 -6.92
CA LYS A 65 6.24 -11.00 -6.69
C LYS A 65 5.32 -12.06 -7.30
N ARG A 66 4.06 -11.72 -7.59
CA ARG A 66 3.06 -12.61 -8.19
C ARG A 66 2.94 -12.40 -9.70
N THR A 67 3.20 -11.19 -10.20
CA THR A 67 3.12 -10.79 -11.61
C THR A 67 4.50 -10.56 -12.21
N SER A 68 5.37 -11.58 -12.16
CA SER A 68 6.78 -11.45 -12.53
C SER A 68 7.06 -11.14 -14.01
N LEU A 69 6.07 -11.31 -14.89
CA LEU A 69 6.15 -11.05 -16.33
C LEU A 69 5.19 -9.93 -16.78
N GLY A 70 4.45 -9.35 -15.84
CA GLY A 70 3.43 -8.34 -16.11
C GLY A 70 3.88 -6.94 -15.71
N GLU A 71 2.93 -6.03 -15.71
CA GLU A 71 3.14 -4.62 -15.35
C GLU A 71 2.21 -4.23 -14.20
N ILE A 72 2.72 -3.37 -13.30
CA ILE A 72 1.93 -2.82 -12.20
C ILE A 72 2.05 -1.30 -12.24
N TYR A 73 0.90 -0.66 -12.31
CA TYR A 73 0.77 0.79 -12.25
C TYR A 73 0.19 1.18 -10.89
N GLY A 74 0.90 2.03 -10.17
CA GLY A 74 0.41 2.64 -8.95
C GLY A 74 -0.02 4.08 -9.22
N ILE A 75 -1.21 4.45 -8.76
CA ILE A 75 -1.63 5.85 -8.73
C ILE A 75 -2.00 6.23 -7.31
N ASP A 76 -1.53 7.37 -6.86
CA ASP A 76 -1.98 8.01 -5.63
C ASP A 76 -2.10 9.51 -5.88
N TYR A 77 -2.97 10.16 -5.11
CA TYR A 77 -3.13 11.59 -5.18
C TYR A 77 -1.91 12.26 -4.55
N SER A 78 -1.43 13.32 -5.19
CA SER A 78 -0.42 14.21 -4.64
C SER A 78 -1.03 15.60 -4.59
N ASP A 79 -1.19 16.13 -3.38
CA ASP A 79 -1.53 17.55 -3.17
C ASP A 79 -0.28 18.44 -3.32
#